data_AF-A0A5J5IEB0-F1
#
_entry.id   AF-A0A5J5IEB0-F1
#
_cell.length_a   1.000
_cell.length_b   1.000
_cell.length_c   1.000
_cell.angle_alpha   90.00
_cell.angle_beta   90.00
_cell.angle_gamma   90.00
#
_symmetry.space_group_name_H-M   'P 1'
#
loop_
_entity.id
_entity.type
_entity.pdbx_description
1 polymer ?
#
loop_
_entity_poly.entity_id
_entity_poly.type
_entity_poly.pdbx_seq_one_letter_code
_entity_poly.pdbx_strand_id
1 'polypeptide(L)'
;MKQKIFEPGYKPFKEPVTIKCVVNGKKMLAEILGETKNPVQYGLMITFSNGVSFEAITSEDDGGWVVSEERYGPYLLAMQNELKSFLAVMHEDWYKFEITHGERNMLVWVAYREGDDYPYSIHFDGDYQFNLKEGKPNWESISVRMIDPAPIDREIVHKVVHECKKEFICNRKFK
;
A
#
# COMPACT_ATOMS: atom_id res chain seq x y z
N MET A 1 30.02 4.50 -0.56
CA MET A 1 28.57 4.74 -0.51
C MET A 1 28.35 6.24 -0.37
N LYS A 2 27.60 6.88 -1.29
CA LYS A 2 27.27 8.30 -1.15
C LYS A 2 26.19 8.43 -0.08
N GLN A 3 26.46 9.19 0.99
CA GLN A 3 25.44 9.57 1.96
C GLN A 3 24.32 10.31 1.23
N LYS A 4 23.10 9.75 1.23
CA LYS A 4 21.91 10.48 0.81
C LYS A 4 21.69 11.59 1.84
N ILE A 5 21.89 12.84 1.42
CA ILE A 5 21.57 14.00 2.25
C ILE A 5 20.06 14.11 2.22
N PHE A 6 19.40 13.79 3.33
CA PHE A 6 17.98 13.99 3.49
C PHE A 6 17.74 15.42 3.98
N GLU A 7 16.87 16.16 3.30
CA GLU A 7 16.53 17.53 3.64
C GLU A 7 15.86 17.64 5.03
N PRO A 8 15.92 18.82 5.69
CA PRO A 8 15.23 19.03 6.95
C PRO A 8 13.73 18.76 6.78
N GLY A 9 13.19 17.83 7.58
CA GLY A 9 11.75 17.48 7.51
C GLY A 9 11.47 16.08 7.00
N TYR A 10 12.47 15.32 6.58
CA TYR A 10 12.31 13.91 6.20
C TYR A 10 12.26 12.97 7.41
N LYS A 11 11.27 12.08 7.45
CA LYS A 11 11.10 11.01 8.44
C LYS A 11 11.19 9.65 7.74
N PRO A 12 12.35 8.95 7.81
CA PRO A 12 12.50 7.64 7.19
C PRO A 12 11.57 6.61 7.83
N PHE A 13 11.06 5.68 7.02
CA PHE A 13 10.47 4.46 7.53
C PHE A 13 11.56 3.52 8.07
N LYS A 14 11.19 2.69 9.07
CA LYS A 14 12.13 1.72 9.66
C LYS A 14 12.67 0.73 8.62
N GLU A 15 11.82 0.38 7.66
CA GLU A 15 12.19 -0.43 6.50
C GLU A 15 11.63 0.22 5.23
N PRO A 16 12.39 0.25 4.12
CA PRO A 16 11.91 0.77 2.85
C PRO A 16 10.72 -0.04 2.33
N VAL A 17 9.70 0.67 1.84
CA VAL A 17 8.53 0.03 1.26
C VAL A 17 8.75 -0.17 -0.23
N THR A 18 8.94 -1.43 -0.61
CA THR A 18 9.23 -1.84 -1.99
C THR A 18 7.99 -2.10 -2.86
N ILE A 19 7.95 -1.55 -4.07
CA ILE A 19 6.86 -1.76 -5.03
C ILE A 19 7.46 -2.16 -6.38
N LYS A 20 7.00 -3.29 -6.93
CA LYS A 20 7.36 -3.69 -8.31
C LYS A 20 6.42 -2.97 -9.27
N CYS A 21 6.98 -2.30 -10.27
CA CYS A 21 6.21 -1.55 -11.24
C CYS A 21 6.84 -1.61 -12.63
N VAL A 22 6.14 -1.09 -13.63
CA VAL A 22 6.63 -1.01 -15.02
C VAL A 22 6.60 0.45 -15.45
N VAL A 23 7.77 1.03 -15.69
CA VAL A 23 7.90 2.41 -16.20
C VAL A 23 8.38 2.33 -17.64
N ASN A 24 7.57 2.83 -18.59
CA ASN A 24 7.88 2.82 -20.02
C ASN A 24 8.31 1.42 -20.53
N GLY A 25 7.56 0.39 -20.13
CA GLY A 25 7.81 -1.01 -20.52
C GLY A 25 8.96 -1.70 -19.78
N LYS A 26 9.70 -1.01 -18.90
CA LYS A 26 10.78 -1.59 -18.10
C LYS A 26 10.30 -1.94 -16.71
N LYS A 27 10.50 -3.19 -16.30
CA LYS A 27 10.28 -3.63 -14.92
C LYS A 27 11.27 -2.90 -14.02
N MET A 28 10.76 -2.27 -12.97
CA MET A 28 11.54 -1.52 -11.99
C MET A 28 11.10 -1.89 -10.58
N LEU A 29 12.00 -1.65 -9.63
CA LEU A 29 11.69 -1.63 -8.22
C LEU A 29 11.68 -0.17 -7.77
N ALA A 30 10.60 0.23 -7.11
CA ALA A 30 10.53 1.49 -6.41
C ALA A 30 10.59 1.26 -4.90
N GLU A 31 11.19 2.19 -4.19
CA GLU A 31 11.35 2.18 -2.75
C GLU A 31 10.81 3.50 -2.20
N ILE A 32 9.77 3.42 -1.38
CA ILE A 32 9.31 4.54 -0.57
C ILE A 32 10.19 4.55 0.68
N LEU A 33 10.96 5.62 0.83
CA LEU A 33 12.00 5.72 1.85
C LEU A 33 11.45 6.29 3.16
N GLY A 34 10.45 7.17 3.06
CA GLY A 34 9.88 7.87 4.21
C GLY A 34 8.99 9.03 3.81
N GLU A 35 8.53 9.74 4.82
CA GLU A 35 7.60 10.88 4.71
C GLU A 35 8.38 12.20 4.72
N THR A 36 7.89 13.20 4.01
CA THR A 36 8.33 14.59 4.16
C THR A 36 7.31 15.34 5.04
N LYS A 37 7.80 16.18 5.95
CA LYS A 37 6.96 16.95 6.87
C LYS A 37 6.36 18.15 6.14
N ASN A 38 5.07 18.08 5.84
CA ASN A 38 4.26 19.23 5.45
C ASN A 38 2.92 19.18 6.21
N PRO A 39 2.52 20.25 6.93
CA PRO A 39 1.28 20.25 7.72
C PRO A 39 -0.01 20.26 6.87
N VAL A 40 0.09 20.46 5.56
CA VAL A 40 -1.07 20.59 4.64
C VAL A 40 -1.13 19.45 3.63
N GLN A 41 -0.02 18.72 3.42
CA GLN A 41 0.10 17.72 2.36
C GLN A 41 0.89 16.51 2.86
N TYR A 42 0.54 15.32 2.38
CA TYR A 42 1.40 14.16 2.54
C TYR A 42 2.45 14.18 1.44
N GLY A 43 3.72 14.04 1.81
CA GLY A 43 4.80 13.85 0.85
C GLY A 43 5.58 12.57 1.14
N LEU A 44 5.90 11.85 0.08
CA LEU A 44 6.65 10.59 0.12
C LEU A 44 7.90 10.71 -0.73
N MET A 45 9.05 10.39 -0.14
CA MET A 45 10.32 10.31 -0.88
C MET A 45 10.46 8.93 -1.51
N ILE A 46 10.64 8.89 -2.83
CA ILE A 46 10.66 7.66 -3.61
C ILE A 46 11.96 7.56 -4.41
N THR A 47 12.59 6.39 -4.41
CA THR A 47 13.73 6.07 -5.28
C THR A 47 13.40 4.84 -6.14
N PHE A 48 13.78 4.88 -7.42
CA PHE A 48 13.70 3.75 -8.34
C PHE A 48 15.05 3.08 -8.53
N SER A 49 15.02 1.80 -8.92
CA SER A 49 16.20 0.97 -9.17
C SER A 49 17.13 1.49 -10.26
N ASN A 50 16.66 2.40 -11.12
CA ASN A 50 17.48 3.08 -12.13
C ASN A 50 18.16 4.36 -11.62
N GLY A 51 18.02 4.68 -10.33
CA GLY A 51 18.62 5.84 -9.67
C GLY A 51 17.77 7.10 -9.66
N VAL A 52 16.63 7.13 -10.35
CA VAL A 52 15.70 8.27 -10.30
C VAL A 52 15.10 8.38 -8.91
N SER A 53 15.10 9.58 -8.33
CA SER A 53 14.49 9.86 -7.03
C SER A 53 13.72 11.16 -7.07
N PHE A 54 12.56 11.20 -6.44
CA PHE A 54 11.71 12.39 -6.37
C PHE A 54 10.78 12.31 -5.16
N GLU A 55 10.22 13.45 -4.80
CA GLU A 55 9.12 13.55 -3.85
C GLU A 55 7.78 13.52 -4.62
N ALA A 56 6.88 12.64 -4.19
CA ALA A 56 5.49 12.67 -4.60
C ALA A 56 4.67 13.28 -3.47
N ILE A 57 3.78 14.23 -3.78
CA ILE A 57 2.92 14.90 -2.80
C ILE A 57 1.45 14.69 -3.15
N THR A 58 0.58 14.62 -2.15
CA THR A 58 -0.88 14.55 -2.32
C THR A 58 -1.56 15.42 -1.28
N SER A 59 -2.71 15.99 -1.65
CA SER A 59 -3.61 16.61 -0.68
C SER A 59 -4.48 15.55 -0.01
N GLU A 60 -4.99 15.84 1.18
CA GLU A 60 -5.96 14.97 1.89
C GLU A 60 -7.29 14.84 1.12
N ASP A 61 -7.67 15.90 0.40
CA ASP A 61 -9.02 16.04 -0.15
C ASP A 61 -9.22 15.37 -1.52
N ASP A 62 -8.16 15.24 -2.33
CA ASP A 62 -8.27 14.73 -3.71
C ASP A 62 -7.70 13.31 -3.90
N GLY A 63 -6.85 12.83 -2.99
CA GLY A 63 -6.10 11.58 -3.12
C GLY A 63 -5.20 11.52 -4.37
N GLY A 64 -4.97 12.67 -5.00
CA GLY A 64 -4.25 12.86 -6.24
C GLY A 64 -2.78 13.13 -5.96
N TRP A 65 -1.93 12.21 -6.41
CA TRP A 65 -0.48 12.41 -6.31
C TRP A 65 0.01 13.33 -7.43
N VAL A 66 0.93 14.22 -7.08
CA VAL A 66 1.66 15.09 -8.01
C VAL A 66 3.15 15.06 -7.71
N VAL A 67 3.94 15.45 -8.72
CA VAL A 67 5.41 15.54 -8.65
C VAL A 67 5.83 16.91 -9.17
N SER A 68 6.95 17.42 -8.68
CA SER A 68 7.45 18.77 -9.00
C SER A 68 7.90 18.92 -10.45
N GLU A 69 8.39 17.85 -11.08
CA GLU A 69 8.88 17.87 -12.45
C GLU A 69 8.15 16.87 -13.34
N GLU A 70 7.72 17.31 -14.52
CA GLU A 70 6.96 16.50 -15.49
C GLU A 70 7.69 15.20 -15.91
N ARG A 71 9.02 15.22 -15.95
CA ARG A 71 9.83 14.03 -16.27
C ARG A 71 9.61 12.84 -15.31
N TYR A 72 9.09 13.10 -14.11
CA TYR A 72 8.76 12.06 -13.13
C TYR A 72 7.34 11.51 -13.31
N GLY A 73 6.50 12.13 -14.15
CA GLY A 73 5.12 11.71 -14.41
C GLY A 73 4.95 10.22 -14.74
N PRO A 74 5.75 9.64 -15.65
CA PRO A 74 5.67 8.21 -15.95
C PRO A 74 6.00 7.29 -14.77
N TYR A 75 6.88 7.74 -13.86
CA TYR A 75 7.24 7.00 -12.66
C TYR A 75 6.12 7.04 -11.63
N LEU A 76 5.49 8.21 -11.47
CA LEU A 76 4.36 8.36 -10.58
C LEU A 76 3.15 7.53 -11.07
N LEU A 77 2.82 7.64 -12.36
CA LEU A 77 1.70 6.92 -12.96
C LEU A 77 1.83 5.40 -12.79
N ALA A 78 3.05 4.87 -12.87
CA ALA A 78 3.33 3.45 -12.71
C ALA A 78 3.02 2.90 -11.30
N MET A 79 2.78 3.77 -10.31
CA MET A 79 2.57 3.39 -8.91
C MET A 79 1.42 4.13 -8.23
N GLN A 80 0.70 4.99 -8.94
CA GLN A 80 -0.31 5.87 -8.34
C GLN A 80 -1.33 5.11 -7.47
N ASN A 81 -1.79 3.96 -7.95
CA ASN A 81 -2.70 3.09 -7.19
C ASN A 81 -2.04 2.54 -5.92
N GLU A 82 -0.80 2.08 -6.01
CA GLU A 82 -0.09 1.55 -4.85
C GLU A 82 0.22 2.63 -3.82
N LEU A 83 0.53 3.86 -4.26
CA LEU A 83 0.70 4.99 -3.35
C LEU A 83 -0.60 5.35 -2.64
N LYS A 84 -1.74 5.27 -3.34
CA LYS A 84 -3.06 5.50 -2.73
C LYS A 84 -3.42 4.40 -1.72
N SER A 85 -3.18 3.13 -2.03
CA SER A 85 -3.34 2.03 -1.07
C SER A 85 -2.43 2.20 0.13
N PHE A 86 -1.16 2.56 -0.10
CA PHE A 86 -0.16 2.73 0.95
C PHE A 86 -0.51 3.88 1.88
N LEU A 87 -0.95 5.03 1.36
CA LEU A 87 -1.39 6.17 2.16
C LEU A 87 -2.49 5.79 3.17
N ALA A 88 -3.42 4.92 2.77
CA ALA A 88 -4.51 4.47 3.63
C ALA A 88 -4.06 3.58 4.80
N VAL A 89 -2.87 2.97 4.71
CA VAL A 89 -2.37 2.01 5.70
C VAL A 89 -1.11 2.46 6.42
N MET A 90 -0.39 3.46 5.92
CA MET A 90 0.99 3.76 6.35
C MET A 90 1.15 4.14 7.84
N HIS A 91 0.07 4.53 8.51
CA HIS A 91 0.05 4.87 9.93
C HIS A 91 -0.52 3.77 10.84
N GLU A 92 -0.91 2.63 10.25
CA GLU A 92 -1.43 1.46 10.95
C GLU A 92 -0.35 0.38 11.08
N ASP A 93 -0.63 -0.68 11.84
CA ASP A 93 0.15 -1.92 11.73
C ASP A 93 -0.27 -2.65 10.46
N TRP A 94 0.61 -2.70 9.47
CA TRP A 94 0.29 -3.27 8.16
C TRP A 94 1.22 -4.41 7.74
N TYR A 95 0.68 -5.29 6.90
CA TYR A 95 1.42 -6.31 6.17
C TYR A 95 1.09 -6.20 4.68
N LYS A 96 2.03 -6.60 3.81
CA LYS A 96 1.82 -6.57 2.36
C LYS A 96 2.32 -7.85 1.70
N PHE A 97 1.64 -8.26 0.64
CA PHE A 97 1.98 -9.44 -0.15
C PHE A 97 1.43 -9.35 -1.56
N GLU A 98 1.97 -10.16 -2.47
CA GLU A 98 1.46 -10.25 -3.84
C GLU A 98 0.53 -11.45 -3.98
N ILE A 99 -0.60 -11.26 -4.65
CA ILE A 99 -1.47 -12.35 -5.12
C ILE A 99 -1.64 -12.26 -6.64
N THR A 100 -1.82 -13.40 -7.29
CA THR A 100 -2.16 -13.48 -8.71
C THR A 100 -3.64 -13.76 -8.86
N HIS A 101 -4.37 -12.99 -9.67
CA HIS A 101 -5.77 -13.24 -10.02
C HIS A 101 -5.98 -12.99 -11.52
N GLY A 102 -6.46 -14.02 -12.24
CA GLY A 102 -6.38 -14.06 -13.69
C GLY A 102 -4.93 -13.89 -14.16
N GLU A 103 -4.69 -12.92 -15.04
CA GLU A 103 -3.35 -12.58 -15.56
C GLU A 103 -2.67 -11.44 -14.78
N ARG A 104 -3.33 -10.90 -13.75
CA ARG A 104 -2.84 -9.73 -12.99
C ARG A 104 -2.16 -10.18 -11.69
N ASN A 105 -1.02 -9.58 -11.39
CA ASN A 105 -0.42 -9.59 -10.05
C ASN A 105 -0.86 -8.33 -9.32
N MET A 106 -1.36 -8.49 -8.11
CA MET A 106 -1.88 -7.41 -7.28
C MET A 106 -1.06 -7.36 -6.00
N LEU A 107 -0.57 -6.18 -5.65
CA LEU A 107 0.02 -5.93 -4.33
C LEU A 107 -1.13 -5.63 -3.36
N VAL A 108 -1.27 -6.48 -2.36
CA VAL A 108 -2.31 -6.38 -1.34
C VAL A 108 -1.69 -5.85 -0.07
N TRP A 109 -2.38 -4.87 0.52
CA TRP A 109 -2.07 -4.29 1.81
C TRP A 109 -3.15 -4.69 2.80
N VAL A 110 -2.72 -5.10 3.98
CA VAL A 110 -3.59 -5.46 5.10
C VAL A 110 -3.23 -4.56 6.26
N ALA A 111 -4.13 -3.65 6.63
CA ALA A 111 -4.01 -2.85 7.86
C ALA A 111 -4.78 -3.54 8.99
N TYR A 112 -4.16 -3.63 10.16
CA TYR A 112 -4.77 -4.14 11.38
C TYR A 112 -5.21 -2.98 12.28
N ARG A 113 -6.46 -3.04 12.75
CA ARG A 113 -7.06 -2.08 13.69
C ARG A 113 -7.60 -2.82 14.89
N GLU A 114 -6.99 -2.59 16.04
CA GLU A 114 -7.42 -3.20 17.29
C GLU A 114 -8.77 -2.62 17.76
N GLY A 115 -9.69 -3.48 18.18
CA GLY A 115 -11.00 -3.09 18.72
C GLY A 115 -12.13 -3.03 17.68
N ASP A 116 -11.82 -3.12 16.39
CA ASP A 116 -12.83 -3.17 15.33
C ASP A 116 -13.46 -4.57 15.20
N ASP A 117 -14.75 -4.61 14.84
CA ASP A 117 -15.46 -5.88 14.60
C ASP A 117 -14.84 -6.69 13.45
N TYR A 118 -14.30 -5.99 12.45
CA TYR A 118 -13.53 -6.55 11.34
C TYR A 118 -12.16 -5.90 11.33
N PRO A 119 -11.20 -6.41 12.12
CA PRO A 119 -9.97 -5.70 12.42
C PRO A 119 -8.97 -5.65 11.26
N TYR A 120 -9.22 -6.35 10.16
CA TYR A 120 -8.30 -6.40 9.02
C TYR A 120 -8.91 -5.68 7.81
N SER A 121 -8.37 -4.51 7.49
CA SER A 121 -8.75 -3.71 6.32
C SER A 121 -7.87 -4.06 5.11
N ILE A 122 -8.49 -4.42 3.99
CA ILE A 122 -7.78 -4.91 2.79
C ILE A 122 -7.81 -3.86 1.68
N HIS A 123 -6.63 -3.46 1.20
CA HIS A 123 -6.45 -2.45 0.16
C HIS A 123 -5.61 -3.00 -0.99
N PHE A 124 -6.06 -2.76 -2.23
CA PHE A 124 -5.31 -3.04 -3.45
C PHE A 124 -5.92 -2.25 -4.62
N ASP A 125 -5.18 -2.12 -5.72
CA ASP A 125 -5.60 -1.36 -6.91
C ASP A 125 -6.01 0.10 -6.58
N GLY A 126 -5.44 0.68 -5.52
CA GLY A 126 -5.68 2.07 -5.12
C GLY A 126 -7.02 2.31 -4.43
N ASP A 127 -7.68 1.25 -3.97
CA ASP A 127 -8.93 1.39 -3.23
C ASP A 127 -8.98 0.44 -2.03
N TYR A 128 -9.89 0.77 -1.13
CA TYR A 128 -10.28 -0.06 -0.01
C TYR A 128 -11.37 -1.04 -0.47
N GLN A 129 -11.11 -2.33 -0.30
CA GLN A 129 -11.86 -3.37 -1.01
C GLN A 129 -12.86 -4.06 -0.10
N PHE A 130 -12.39 -4.56 1.04
CA PHE A 130 -13.22 -5.25 2.02
C PHE A 130 -12.53 -5.33 3.38
N ASN A 131 -13.33 -5.73 4.36
CA ASN A 131 -12.92 -5.98 5.73
C ASN A 131 -12.95 -7.47 6.04
N LEU A 132 -11.99 -7.95 6.84
CA LEU A 132 -11.89 -9.33 7.28
C LEU A 132 -11.97 -9.45 8.80
N LYS A 133 -12.60 -10.54 9.25
CA LYS A 133 -12.61 -11.00 10.64
C LYS A 133 -12.31 -12.48 10.67
N GLU A 134 -11.46 -12.89 11.60
CA GLU A 134 -11.33 -14.32 11.92
C GLU A 134 -12.55 -14.76 12.75
N GLY A 135 -13.42 -15.57 12.14
CA GLY A 135 -14.53 -16.23 12.83
C GLY A 135 -14.20 -17.69 13.16
N LYS A 136 -14.99 -18.29 14.05
CA LYS A 136 -14.98 -19.74 14.29
C LYS A 136 -16.21 -20.35 13.62
N PRO A 137 -16.08 -21.25 12.63
CA PRO A 137 -14.86 -21.91 12.15
C PRO A 137 -14.14 -21.22 10.98
N ASN A 138 -14.72 -20.17 10.38
CA ASN A 138 -14.26 -19.61 9.11
C ASN A 138 -13.99 -18.10 9.20
N TRP A 139 -13.13 -17.62 8.30
CA TRP A 139 -12.95 -16.19 8.08
C TRP A 139 -14.19 -15.58 7.43
N GLU A 140 -14.56 -14.40 7.90
CA GLU A 140 -15.68 -13.62 7.39
C GLU A 140 -15.16 -12.40 6.64
N SER A 141 -15.87 -12.01 5.58
CA SER A 141 -15.58 -10.81 4.79
C SER A 141 -16.86 -10.00 4.62
N ILE A 142 -16.73 -8.68 4.75
CA ILE A 142 -17.81 -7.73 4.49
C ILE A 142 -17.35 -6.64 3.52
N SER A 143 -18.30 -6.20 2.69
CA SER A 143 -18.11 -5.05 1.82
C SER A 143 -18.25 -3.80 2.67
N VAL A 144 -17.49 -2.78 2.30
CA VAL A 144 -17.33 -1.56 3.08
C VAL A 144 -18.35 -0.50 2.70
N ARG A 145 -19.00 -0.66 1.53
CA ARG A 145 -20.08 0.21 1.08
C ARG A 145 -21.40 -0.29 1.63
N MET A 146 -21.93 0.39 2.65
CA MET A 146 -23.24 0.09 3.22
C MET A 146 -24.39 0.38 2.24
N ILE A 147 -24.18 1.34 1.31
CA ILE A 147 -25.09 1.67 0.22
C ILE A 147 -24.45 1.17 -1.07
N ASP A 148 -25.14 0.28 -1.79
CA ASP A 148 -24.65 -0.43 -2.98
C ASP A 148 -23.31 -1.16 -2.74
N PRO A 149 -23.30 -2.20 -1.87
CA PRO A 149 -22.11 -2.98 -1.59
C PRO A 149 -21.55 -3.56 -2.90
N ALA A 150 -20.32 -3.16 -3.23
CA ALA A 150 -19.61 -3.76 -4.34
C ALA A 150 -19.50 -5.28 -4.10
N PRO A 151 -19.78 -6.11 -5.12
CA PRO A 151 -19.60 -7.55 -5.01
C PRO A 151 -18.17 -7.87 -4.59
N ILE A 152 -18.01 -8.66 -3.53
CA ILE A 152 -16.70 -9.11 -3.09
C ILE A 152 -16.32 -10.36 -3.88
N ASP A 153 -15.20 -10.31 -4.58
CA ASP A 153 -14.64 -11.47 -5.24
C ASP A 153 -14.16 -12.50 -4.21
N ARG A 154 -14.81 -13.66 -4.17
CA ARG A 154 -14.52 -14.73 -3.20
C ARG A 154 -13.18 -15.42 -3.46
N GLU A 155 -12.71 -15.46 -4.70
CA GLU A 155 -11.41 -16.03 -5.03
C GLU A 155 -10.29 -15.16 -4.46
N ILE A 156 -10.42 -13.83 -4.60
CA ILE A 156 -9.49 -12.87 -4.00
C ILE A 156 -9.51 -13.01 -2.47
N VAL A 157 -10.69 -13.04 -1.85
CA VAL A 157 -10.83 -13.23 -0.39
C VAL A 157 -10.10 -14.50 0.07
N HIS A 158 -10.29 -15.63 -0.62
CA HIS A 158 -9.61 -16.87 -0.25
C HIS A 158 -8.09 -16.78 -0.34
N LYS A 159 -7.54 -16.12 -1.36
CA LYS A 159 -6.09 -15.90 -1.51
C LYS A 159 -5.55 -14.99 -0.42
N VAL A 160 -6.26 -13.90 -0.11
CA VAL A 160 -5.90 -12.99 0.98
C VAL A 160 -5.90 -13.73 2.31
N VAL A 161 -6.97 -14.46 2.64
CA VAL A 161 -7.06 -15.25 3.88
C VAL A 161 -5.95 -16.31 3.94
N HIS A 162 -5.59 -16.94 2.83
CA HIS A 162 -4.51 -17.92 2.78
C HIS A 162 -3.15 -17.30 3.14
N GLU A 163 -2.81 -16.15 2.56
CA GLU A 163 -1.56 -15.45 2.89
C GLU A 163 -1.57 -14.91 4.33
N CYS A 164 -2.68 -14.30 4.75
CA CYS A 164 -2.90 -13.87 6.13
C CYS A 164 -2.65 -15.01 7.12
N LYS A 165 -3.21 -16.21 6.87
CA LYS A 165 -2.98 -17.37 7.74
C LYS A 165 -1.52 -17.77 7.81
N LYS A 166 -0.76 -17.77 6.71
CA LYS A 166 0.67 -18.09 6.76
C LYS A 166 1.40 -17.13 7.68
N GLU A 167 1.14 -15.84 7.51
CA GLU A 167 1.78 -14.82 8.31
C GLU A 167 1.36 -14.89 9.77
N PHE A 168 0.09 -15.11 10.10
CA PHE A 168 -0.36 -15.25 11.49
C PHE A 168 0.12 -16.56 12.15
N ILE A 169 0.21 -17.65 11.38
CA ILE A 169 0.71 -18.95 11.86
C ILE A 169 2.22 -18.89 12.07
N CYS A 170 2.97 -18.28 11.14
CA CYS A 170 4.42 -18.12 11.22
C CYS A 170 4.80 -17.02 12.23
N ASN A 171 4.03 -15.95 12.31
CA ASN A 171 4.18 -14.83 13.22
C ASN A 171 3.06 -14.86 14.28
N ARG A 172 3.12 -15.83 15.20
CA ARG A 172 2.52 -15.70 16.55
C ARG A 172 3.03 -14.48 17.36
N LYS A 173 3.73 -13.55 16.70
CA LYS A 173 4.24 -12.27 17.16
C LYS A 173 3.49 -11.14 16.46
N PHE A 174 2.20 -11.03 16.71
CA PHE A 174 1.59 -9.71 16.85
C PHE A 174 1.60 -9.40 18.35
N LYS A 175 2.82 -9.18 18.86
CA LYS A 175 3.19 -8.62 20.17
C LYS A 175 4.61 -8.10 20.08
#